data_AF-A0A934GQD9-F1
#
_entry.id   AF-A0A934GQD9-F1
#
_cell.length_a   1.000
_cell.length_b   1.000
_cell.length_c   1.000
_cell.angle_alpha   90.00
_cell.angle_beta   90.00
_cell.angle_gamma   90.00
#
_symmetry.space_group_name_H-M   'P 1'
#
loop_
_entity.id
_entity.type
_entity.pdbx_description
1 polymer ?
#
loop_
_entity_poly.entity_id
_entity_poly.type
_entity_poly.pdbx_seq_one_letter_code
_entity_poly.pdbx_strand_id
1 'polypeptide(L)'
;MENNQKQPFMEFPSVESRVIAGILFFTGTLIMLAWAAINEPARMTEFTERFNGRSIETGAILFENNCATCHGQEGYGIAGRAPALNNPFLLNYSFFGEYDRQITALTDQIAAVDSEKEPEKKAELESQLAVVEAQRQELYETLRYDYSEQWTALDAQLTALDSRIQEELDIPASLLAVQVQQRNDEISALDAQLLPVTERITAAQGAGQTPDPADVQQQTDLQAQIDAKKAELSPFSTLNDERVPLQAKVVRYATLKDAHAQVQALRLQIADLESQLAALPEEDAGRADIETQLDNLQTQLSTQEKARDDALKAMVEAKDIIDFDPEADSRMTQLKWNGTLEDLIYTTLISGRPVSAAYWPSPMVAWAQDAGGPLRRDQVQNLTDYVLNWSRDFTLQDVRRINQLAVIPSASAGPTVEGVCPKADTDNASCKIDDVVTQISAITNADSTAGQQAYSQNGCAGCHYSGSAIAPAPQGVFTRAEQHAQEKPDLYPDARHYLVQSILLPNSDSAYGFTAGAMPQTFGKTLDLQTLGNIIAYLESQDQ
;
A
#
# COMPACT_ATOMS: atom_id res chain seq x y z
N MET A 1 -61.52 69.39 48.09
CA MET A 1 -61.26 68.65 46.84
C MET A 1 -60.00 67.83 47.06
N GLU A 2 -59.84 66.73 46.33
CA GLU A 2 -58.77 65.70 46.43
C GLU A 2 -58.93 64.72 47.60
N ASN A 3 -59.75 63.69 47.41
CA ASN A 3 -59.46 62.43 46.69
C ASN A 3 -58.36 61.61 47.39
N ASN A 4 -58.74 61.01 48.52
CA ASN A 4 -57.99 59.99 49.22
C ASN A 4 -58.15 58.67 48.44
N GLN A 5 -57.37 58.51 47.37
CA GLN A 5 -57.25 57.27 46.61
C GLN A 5 -56.59 56.21 47.51
N LYS A 6 -57.43 55.40 48.16
CA LYS A 6 -57.01 54.13 48.73
C LYS A 6 -56.43 53.27 47.61
N GLN A 7 -55.13 53.00 47.70
CA GLN A 7 -54.42 52.03 46.88
C GLN A 7 -55.21 50.71 46.88
N PRO A 8 -55.50 50.11 45.70
CA PRO A 8 -56.14 48.80 45.67
C PRO A 8 -55.15 47.78 46.25
N PHE A 9 -55.56 47.20 47.38
CA PHE A 9 -54.93 46.06 48.00
C PHE A 9 -54.82 44.95 46.94
N MET A 10 -53.59 44.53 46.68
CA MET A 10 -53.20 43.45 45.78
C MET A 10 -54.20 42.29 45.88
N GLU A 11 -55.06 42.13 44.87
CA GLU A 11 -55.99 41.00 44.78
C GLU A 11 -55.15 39.74 44.67
N PHE A 12 -55.12 38.95 45.74
CA PHE A 12 -54.49 37.64 45.70
C PHE A 12 -55.28 36.80 44.68
N PRO A 13 -54.63 36.29 43.61
CA PRO A 13 -55.31 35.47 42.62
C PRO A 13 -55.92 34.25 43.32
N SER A 14 -57.14 33.89 42.92
CA SER A 14 -57.87 32.75 43.49
C SER A 14 -57.03 31.47 43.38
N VAL A 15 -57.30 30.48 44.23
CA VAL A 15 -56.61 29.18 44.22
C VAL A 15 -56.62 28.57 42.81
N GLU A 16 -57.73 28.76 42.09
CA GLU A 16 -57.93 28.32 40.70
C GLU A 16 -56.94 28.99 39.72
N SER A 17 -56.74 30.31 39.81
CA SER A 17 -55.77 31.03 38.96
C SER A 17 -54.32 30.59 39.21
N ARG A 18 -53.96 30.23 40.44
CA ARG A 18 -52.61 29.74 40.78
C ARG A 18 -52.36 28.33 40.24
N VAL A 19 -53.38 27.47 40.31
CA VAL A 19 -53.31 26.11 39.76
C VAL A 19 -53.21 26.15 38.24
N ILE A 20 -54.00 26.99 37.56
CA ILE A 20 -53.92 27.16 36.10
C ILE A 20 -52.54 27.68 35.68
N ALA A 21 -51.99 28.68 36.38
CA ALA A 21 -50.65 29.18 36.10
C ALA A 21 -49.59 28.07 36.26
N GLY A 22 -49.64 27.29 37.33
CA GLY A 22 -48.73 26.16 37.55
C GLY A 22 -48.80 25.11 36.45
N ILE A 23 -50.01 24.73 36.02
CA ILE A 23 -50.21 23.78 34.91
C ILE A 23 -49.65 24.34 33.61
N LEU A 24 -49.87 25.61 33.31
CA LEU A 24 -49.37 26.26 32.09
C LEU A 24 -47.84 26.32 32.07
N PHE A 25 -47.19 26.68 33.19
CA PHE A 25 -45.72 26.66 33.29
C PHE A 25 -45.17 25.24 33.15
N PHE A 26 -45.77 24.27 33.84
CA PHE A 26 -45.33 22.88 33.76
C PHE A 26 -45.49 22.32 32.34
N THR A 27 -46.66 22.53 31.72
CA THR A 27 -46.93 22.10 30.34
C THR A 27 -46.01 22.81 29.36
N GLY A 28 -45.78 24.12 29.55
CA GLY A 28 -44.84 24.89 28.74
C GLY A 28 -43.41 24.40 28.84
N THR A 29 -42.93 24.06 30.04
CA THR A 29 -41.61 23.46 30.25
C THR A 29 -41.52 22.08 29.59
N LEU A 30 -42.55 21.24 29.73
CA LEU A 30 -42.58 19.93 29.06
C LEU A 30 -42.56 20.06 27.53
N ILE A 31 -43.29 21.02 26.96
CA ILE A 31 -43.28 21.31 25.53
C ILE A 31 -41.88 21.77 25.08
N MET A 32 -41.23 22.65 25.84
CA MET A 32 -39.88 23.12 25.53
C MET A 32 -38.84 22.00 25.60
N LEU A 33 -38.91 21.13 26.62
CA LEU A 33 -38.03 19.97 26.76
C LEU A 33 -38.27 18.94 25.66
N ALA A 34 -39.52 18.69 25.27
CA ALA A 34 -39.87 17.81 24.16
C ALA A 34 -39.32 18.37 22.83
N TRP A 35 -39.46 19.68 22.60
CA TRP A 35 -38.88 20.35 21.43
C TRP A 35 -37.35 20.24 21.41
N ALA A 36 -36.69 20.49 22.55
CA ALA A 36 -35.24 20.34 22.66
C ALA A 36 -34.80 18.88 22.41
N ALA A 37 -35.48 17.90 22.99
CA ALA A 37 -35.19 16.48 22.81
C ALA A 37 -35.36 16.01 21.36
N ILE A 38 -36.34 16.55 20.63
CA ILE A 38 -36.56 16.26 19.20
C ILE A 38 -35.46 16.90 18.33
N ASN A 39 -34.95 18.08 18.70
CA ASN A 39 -33.96 18.82 17.93
C ASN A 39 -32.49 18.53 18.31
N GLU A 40 -32.27 17.89 19.47
CA GLU A 40 -30.97 17.48 19.99
C GLU A 40 -30.16 16.62 19.00
N PRO A 41 -30.75 15.59 18.34
CA PRO A 41 -29.99 14.74 17.43
C PRO A 41 -29.39 15.53 16.26
N ALA A 42 -30.15 16.46 15.68
CA ALA A 42 -29.68 17.29 14.57
C ALA A 42 -28.51 18.20 14.97
N ARG A 43 -28.58 18.83 16.15
CA ARG A 43 -27.47 19.64 16.68
C ARG A 43 -26.24 18.78 16.95
N MET A 44 -26.43 17.55 17.43
CA MET A 44 -25.32 16.65 17.72
C MET A 44 -24.65 16.13 16.45
N THR A 45 -25.41 15.85 15.40
CA THR A 45 -24.84 15.53 14.07
C THR A 45 -23.97 16.67 13.55
N GLU A 46 -24.46 17.92 13.56
CA GLU A 46 -23.69 19.09 13.10
C GLU A 46 -22.41 19.32 13.92
N PHE A 47 -22.48 19.11 15.25
CA PHE A 47 -21.30 19.23 16.11
C PHE A 47 -20.26 18.14 15.82
N THR A 48 -20.72 16.89 15.63
CA THR A 48 -19.85 15.76 15.27
C THR A 48 -19.19 15.98 13.91
N GLU A 49 -19.93 16.43 12.90
CA GLU A 49 -19.37 16.76 11.58
C GLU A 49 -18.28 17.84 11.68
N ARG A 50 -18.53 18.90 12.46
CA ARG A 50 -17.53 19.96 12.70
C ARG A 50 -16.32 19.46 13.49
N PHE A 51 -16.52 18.55 14.42
CA PHE A 51 -15.43 17.94 15.18
C PHE A 51 -14.55 17.08 14.27
N ASN A 52 -15.17 16.20 13.47
CA ASN A 52 -14.48 15.37 12.49
C ASN A 52 -13.73 16.20 11.45
N GLY A 53 -14.35 17.27 10.95
CA GLY A 53 -13.69 18.20 10.02
C GLY A 53 -12.40 18.81 10.59
N ARG A 54 -12.44 19.29 11.85
CA ARG A 54 -11.22 19.81 12.52
C ARG A 54 -10.17 18.73 12.78
N SER A 55 -10.60 17.51 13.07
CA SER A 55 -9.72 16.36 13.22
C SER A 55 -8.92 16.13 11.92
N ILE A 56 -9.62 16.08 10.79
CA ILE A 56 -9.04 15.92 9.44
C ILE A 56 -8.11 17.08 9.10
N GLU A 57 -8.51 18.34 9.33
CA GLU A 57 -7.67 19.53 9.09
C GLU A 57 -6.37 19.49 9.90
N THR A 58 -6.47 19.12 11.18
CA THR A 58 -5.30 18.98 12.06
C THR A 58 -4.42 17.81 11.59
N GLY A 59 -5.04 16.71 11.19
CA GLY A 59 -4.37 15.55 10.63
C GLY A 59 -3.59 15.88 9.36
N ALA A 60 -4.14 16.70 8.47
CA ALA A 60 -3.46 17.16 7.25
C ALA A 60 -2.16 17.90 7.57
N ILE A 61 -2.20 18.82 8.55
CA ILE A 61 -1.01 19.56 9.00
C ILE A 61 0.03 18.59 9.59
N LEU A 62 -0.41 17.62 10.39
CA LEU A 62 0.49 16.61 10.94
C LEU A 62 1.09 15.74 9.82
N PHE A 63 0.30 15.35 8.83
CA PHE A 63 0.72 14.51 7.72
C PHE A 63 1.80 15.20 6.88
N GLU A 64 1.59 16.46 6.51
CA GLU A 64 2.57 17.25 5.73
C GLU A 64 3.91 17.35 6.48
N ASN A 65 3.88 17.60 7.79
CA ASN A 65 5.08 17.79 8.59
C ASN A 65 5.84 16.49 8.93
N ASN A 66 5.16 15.33 8.92
CA ASN A 66 5.70 14.10 9.51
C ASN A 66 5.72 12.89 8.55
N CYS A 67 4.75 12.82 7.61
CA CYS A 67 4.47 11.62 6.83
C CYS A 67 4.76 11.81 5.33
N ALA A 68 4.51 13.01 4.80
CA ALA A 68 4.59 13.30 3.36
C ALA A 68 5.98 13.08 2.76
N THR A 69 7.05 13.25 3.54
CA THR A 69 8.43 13.00 3.07
C THR A 69 8.65 11.53 2.66
N CYS A 70 7.91 10.60 3.26
CA CYS A 70 8.00 9.17 2.94
C CYS A 70 6.85 8.70 2.04
N HIS A 71 5.61 9.11 2.34
CA HIS A 71 4.41 8.65 1.66
C HIS A 71 3.97 9.53 0.47
N GLY A 72 4.68 10.63 0.20
CA GLY A 72 4.29 11.64 -0.77
C GLY A 72 3.23 12.61 -0.23
N GLN A 73 3.18 13.83 -0.77
CA GLN A 73 2.24 14.87 -0.33
C GLN A 73 0.77 14.43 -0.47
N GLU A 74 0.44 13.72 -1.54
CA GLU A 74 -0.91 13.20 -1.79
C GLU A 74 -1.10 11.75 -1.30
N GLY A 75 -0.10 11.19 -0.61
CA GLY A 75 -0.17 9.83 -0.08
C GLY A 75 -0.03 8.71 -1.11
N TYR A 76 0.48 8.98 -2.32
CA TYR A 76 0.65 7.96 -3.38
C TYR A 76 1.93 7.10 -3.26
N GLY A 77 2.66 7.24 -2.16
CA GLY A 77 3.88 6.50 -1.88
C GLY A 77 5.08 7.02 -2.67
N ILE A 78 6.25 6.52 -2.29
CA ILE A 78 7.52 6.78 -2.98
C ILE A 78 8.21 5.44 -3.19
N ALA A 79 8.56 5.15 -4.44
CA ALA A 79 9.19 3.89 -4.84
C ALA A 79 10.40 3.55 -3.96
N GLY A 80 10.40 2.34 -3.40
CA GLY A 80 11.47 1.86 -2.51
C GLY A 80 11.57 2.56 -1.15
N ARG A 81 10.66 3.48 -0.80
CA ARG A 81 10.69 4.23 0.46
C ARG A 81 9.51 3.92 1.37
N ALA A 82 8.29 4.14 0.89
CA ALA A 82 7.08 3.85 1.65
C ALA A 82 5.88 3.62 0.71
N PRO A 83 4.87 2.84 1.14
CA PRO A 83 3.73 2.55 0.31
C PRO A 83 2.79 3.75 0.19
N ALA A 84 1.96 3.72 -0.83
CA ALA A 84 0.81 4.57 -0.94
C ALA A 84 -0.16 4.29 0.20
N LEU A 85 -0.67 5.35 0.80
CA LEU A 85 -1.75 5.33 1.77
C LEU A 85 -3.07 5.75 1.10
N ASN A 86 -3.00 6.63 0.10
CA ASN A 86 -4.11 6.98 -0.77
C ASN A 86 -4.19 5.98 -1.93
N ASN A 87 -4.74 4.79 -1.66
CA ASN A 87 -4.92 3.74 -2.66
C ASN A 87 -6.14 2.87 -2.35
N PRO A 88 -6.76 2.24 -3.37
CA PRO A 88 -7.99 1.48 -3.18
C PRO A 88 -7.82 0.25 -2.26
N PHE A 89 -6.67 -0.44 -2.30
CA PHE A 89 -6.45 -1.65 -1.51
C PHE A 89 -6.32 -1.38 -0.02
N LEU A 90 -5.62 -0.30 0.39
CA LEU A 90 -5.58 0.07 1.81
C LEU A 90 -6.95 0.53 2.28
N LEU A 91 -7.63 1.36 1.49
CA LEU A 91 -8.92 1.95 1.87
C LEU A 91 -10.12 1.02 1.64
N ASN A 92 -9.85 -0.26 1.39
CA ASN A 92 -10.85 -1.32 1.21
C ASN A 92 -11.92 -0.97 0.16
N TYR A 93 -11.51 -0.29 -0.90
CA TYR A 93 -12.36 0.08 -2.03
C TYR A 93 -12.33 -1.04 -3.09
N SER A 94 -13.51 -1.45 -3.56
CA SER A 94 -13.66 -2.38 -4.67
C SER A 94 -14.29 -1.68 -5.87
N PHE A 95 -13.59 -1.68 -7.00
CA PHE A 95 -14.12 -1.20 -8.27
C PHE A 95 -15.31 -2.05 -8.77
N PHE A 96 -15.38 -3.31 -8.35
CA PHE A 96 -16.37 -4.27 -8.83
C PHE A 96 -17.53 -4.49 -7.86
N GLY A 97 -17.49 -3.91 -6.66
CA GLY A 97 -18.46 -4.23 -5.61
C GLY A 97 -19.93 -3.98 -5.98
N GLU A 98 -20.21 -3.00 -6.84
CA GLU A 98 -21.57 -2.78 -7.37
C GLU A 98 -21.94 -3.82 -8.44
N TYR A 99 -21.03 -4.11 -9.37
CA TYR A 99 -21.23 -5.15 -10.39
C TYR A 99 -21.44 -6.52 -9.74
N ASP A 100 -20.65 -6.89 -8.74
CA ASP A 100 -20.74 -8.17 -8.04
C ASP A 100 -22.10 -8.33 -7.33
N ARG A 101 -22.63 -7.24 -6.75
CA ARG A 101 -23.99 -7.22 -6.16
C ARG A 101 -25.06 -7.42 -7.22
N GLN A 102 -24.95 -6.74 -8.36
CA GLN A 102 -25.90 -6.86 -9.46
C GLN A 102 -25.88 -8.27 -10.06
N ILE A 103 -24.69 -8.82 -10.30
CA ILE A 103 -24.50 -10.20 -10.78
C ILE A 103 -25.18 -11.18 -9.83
N THR A 104 -24.86 -11.10 -8.53
CA THR A 104 -25.47 -11.97 -7.51
C THR A 104 -27.01 -11.87 -7.52
N ALA A 105 -27.54 -10.64 -7.53
CA ALA A 105 -28.98 -10.40 -7.52
C ALA A 105 -29.68 -10.94 -8.78
N LEU A 106 -29.04 -10.84 -9.95
CA LEU A 106 -29.56 -11.38 -11.21
C LEU A 106 -29.49 -12.91 -11.23
N THR A 107 -28.39 -13.50 -10.77
CA THR A 107 -28.25 -14.95 -10.64
C THR A 107 -29.32 -15.55 -9.72
N ASP A 108 -29.58 -14.92 -8.57
CA ASP A 108 -30.63 -15.35 -7.64
C ASP A 108 -32.02 -15.27 -8.27
N GLN A 109 -32.31 -14.21 -9.03
CA GLN A 109 -33.57 -14.04 -9.76
C GLN A 109 -33.73 -15.07 -10.87
N ILE A 110 -32.67 -15.38 -11.62
CA ILE A 110 -32.66 -16.42 -12.66
C ILE A 110 -33.01 -17.77 -12.03
N ALA A 111 -32.37 -18.12 -10.91
CA ALA A 111 -32.64 -19.37 -10.20
C ALA A 111 -34.10 -19.46 -9.72
N ALA A 112 -34.67 -18.36 -9.22
CA ALA A 112 -36.07 -18.30 -8.82
C ALA A 112 -37.02 -18.50 -10.01
N VAL A 113 -36.79 -17.80 -11.11
CA VAL A 113 -37.63 -17.86 -12.33
C VAL A 113 -37.53 -19.22 -13.02
N ASP A 114 -36.34 -19.84 -13.02
CA ASP A 114 -36.14 -21.19 -13.54
C ASP A 114 -36.97 -22.22 -12.76
N SER A 115 -37.08 -22.05 -11.43
CA SER A 115 -37.93 -22.89 -10.58
C SER A 115 -39.43 -22.72 -10.89
N GLU A 116 -39.83 -21.52 -11.33
CA GLU A 116 -41.20 -21.18 -11.74
C GLU A 116 -41.50 -21.57 -13.20
N LYS A 117 -40.48 -21.97 -13.97
CA LYS A 117 -40.57 -22.35 -15.39
C LYS A 117 -41.09 -21.23 -16.29
N GLU A 118 -40.63 -19.99 -16.07
CA GLU A 118 -40.95 -18.84 -16.95
C GLU A 118 -39.77 -18.57 -17.93
N PRO A 119 -39.71 -19.22 -19.12
CA PRO A 119 -38.53 -19.19 -19.99
C PRO A 119 -38.25 -17.81 -20.60
N GLU A 120 -39.28 -17.02 -20.91
CA GLU A 120 -39.12 -15.69 -21.50
C GLU A 120 -38.44 -14.72 -20.52
N LYS A 121 -38.89 -14.74 -19.26
CA LYS A 121 -38.32 -13.91 -18.18
C LYS A 121 -36.92 -14.37 -17.79
N LYS A 122 -36.67 -15.68 -17.82
CA LYS A 122 -35.31 -16.23 -17.64
C LYS A 122 -34.36 -15.68 -18.71
N ALA A 123 -34.74 -15.75 -19.98
CA ALA A 123 -33.93 -15.24 -21.07
C ALA A 123 -33.67 -13.72 -20.97
N GLU A 124 -34.67 -12.95 -20.52
CA GLU A 124 -34.50 -11.51 -20.26
C GLU A 124 -33.46 -11.25 -19.15
N LEU A 125 -33.56 -11.96 -18.02
CA LEU A 125 -32.61 -11.82 -16.91
C LEU A 125 -31.21 -12.29 -17.27
N GLU A 126 -31.07 -13.36 -18.04
CA GLU A 126 -29.79 -13.85 -18.57
C GLU A 126 -29.15 -12.81 -19.50
N SER A 127 -29.94 -12.13 -20.33
CA SER A 127 -29.45 -11.02 -21.15
C SER A 127 -28.97 -9.84 -20.31
N GLN A 128 -29.69 -9.48 -19.24
CA GLN A 128 -29.27 -8.43 -18.31
C GLN A 128 -27.97 -8.81 -17.59
N LEU A 129 -27.86 -10.06 -17.14
CA LEU A 129 -26.66 -10.59 -16.49
C LEU A 129 -25.45 -10.49 -17.42
N ALA A 130 -25.58 -10.94 -18.66
CA ALA A 130 -24.51 -10.87 -19.65
C ALA A 130 -24.03 -9.43 -19.91
N VAL A 131 -24.94 -8.44 -19.90
CA VAL A 131 -24.57 -7.01 -20.02
C VAL A 131 -23.75 -6.54 -18.82
N VAL A 132 -24.17 -6.87 -17.60
CA VAL A 132 -23.45 -6.47 -16.38
C VAL A 132 -22.07 -7.14 -16.30
N GLU A 133 -21.98 -8.42 -16.67
CA GLU A 133 -20.72 -9.15 -16.73
C GLU A 133 -19.76 -8.55 -17.76
N ALA A 134 -20.27 -8.17 -18.94
CA ALA A 134 -19.48 -7.49 -19.97
C ALA A 134 -18.95 -6.14 -19.49
N GLN A 135 -19.76 -5.34 -18.80
CA GLN A 135 -19.34 -4.05 -18.23
C GLN A 135 -18.29 -4.22 -17.12
N ARG A 136 -18.45 -5.23 -16.26
CA ARG A 136 -17.47 -5.58 -15.23
C ARG A 136 -16.12 -5.94 -15.87
N GLN A 137 -16.15 -6.75 -16.93
CA GLN A 137 -14.96 -7.16 -17.67
C GLN A 137 -14.29 -5.98 -18.38
N GLU A 138 -15.06 -5.08 -19.00
CA GLU A 138 -14.56 -3.86 -19.63
C GLU A 138 -13.84 -2.95 -18.62
N LEU A 139 -14.41 -2.80 -17.41
CA LEU A 139 -13.78 -2.04 -16.34
C LEU A 139 -12.46 -2.69 -15.87
N TYR A 140 -12.42 -4.03 -15.73
CA TYR A 140 -11.18 -4.74 -15.40
C TYR A 140 -10.10 -4.48 -16.44
N GLU A 141 -10.45 -4.63 -17.72
CA GLU A 141 -9.55 -4.38 -18.85
C GLU A 141 -9.00 -2.96 -18.86
N THR A 142 -9.87 -1.97 -18.61
CA THR A 142 -9.49 -0.56 -18.50
C THR A 142 -8.51 -0.33 -17.34
N LEU A 143 -8.83 -0.83 -16.14
CA LEU A 143 -8.00 -0.63 -14.96
C LEU A 143 -6.64 -1.33 -15.06
N ARG A 144 -6.60 -2.51 -15.66
CA ARG A 144 -5.38 -3.34 -15.74
C ARG A 144 -4.47 -2.96 -16.91
N TYR A 145 -5.03 -2.69 -18.09
CA TYR A 145 -4.26 -2.63 -19.34
C TYR A 145 -4.33 -1.30 -20.09
N ASP A 146 -5.32 -0.44 -19.82
CA ASP A 146 -5.40 0.84 -20.53
C ASP A 146 -4.40 1.87 -19.95
N TYR A 147 -3.38 2.15 -20.75
CA TYR A 147 -2.37 3.19 -20.52
C TYR A 147 -2.27 4.15 -21.72
N SER A 148 -3.35 4.28 -22.50
CA SER A 148 -3.38 5.06 -23.73
C SER A 148 -3.10 6.55 -23.50
N GLU A 149 -3.66 7.15 -22.44
CA GLU A 149 -3.41 8.56 -22.08
C GLU A 149 -1.94 8.80 -21.73
N GLN A 150 -1.32 7.91 -20.94
CA GLN A 150 0.09 8.01 -20.56
C GLN A 150 0.99 7.84 -21.78
N TRP A 151 0.66 6.91 -22.68
CA TRP A 151 1.35 6.75 -23.95
C TRP A 151 1.31 8.04 -24.77
N THR A 152 0.13 8.64 -24.96
CA THR A 152 -0.02 9.91 -25.71
C THR A 152 0.82 11.03 -25.12
N ALA A 153 0.86 11.16 -23.79
CA ALA A 153 1.69 12.16 -23.13
C ALA A 153 3.19 11.92 -23.35
N LEU A 154 3.66 10.67 -23.26
CA LEU A 154 5.06 10.31 -23.47
C LEU A 154 5.49 10.45 -24.93
N ASP A 155 4.63 10.09 -25.88
CA ASP A 155 4.87 10.23 -27.31
C ASP A 155 5.01 11.71 -27.72
N ALA A 156 4.17 12.59 -27.14
CA ALA A 156 4.29 14.03 -27.32
C ALA A 156 5.61 14.58 -26.75
N GLN A 157 6.07 14.08 -25.59
CA GLN A 157 7.37 14.45 -25.02
C GLN A 157 8.53 14.01 -25.91
N LEU A 158 8.49 12.79 -26.43
CA LEU A 158 9.52 12.28 -27.35
C LEU A 158 9.54 13.10 -28.65
N THR A 159 8.38 13.44 -29.20
CA THR A 159 8.26 14.29 -30.40
C THR A 159 8.85 15.69 -30.17
N ALA A 160 8.58 16.29 -29.00
CA ALA A 160 9.16 17.58 -28.63
C ALA A 160 10.68 17.50 -28.48
N LEU A 161 11.19 16.42 -27.86
CA LEU A 161 12.62 16.17 -27.74
C LEU A 161 13.29 15.97 -29.10
N ASP A 162 12.66 15.20 -30.00
CA ASP A 162 13.14 14.99 -31.36
C ASP A 162 13.21 16.30 -32.15
N SER A 163 12.23 17.20 -31.95
CA SER A 163 12.25 18.55 -32.55
C SER A 163 13.42 19.38 -32.00
N ARG A 164 13.64 19.35 -30.69
CA ARG A 164 14.77 20.06 -30.04
C ARG A 164 16.12 19.56 -30.53
N ILE A 165 16.28 18.25 -30.73
CA ILE A 165 17.50 17.66 -31.30
C ILE A 165 17.76 18.17 -32.71
N GLN A 166 16.73 18.22 -33.55
CA GLN A 166 16.84 18.75 -34.90
C GLN A 166 17.22 20.24 -34.91
N GLU A 167 16.66 21.04 -33.99
CA GLU A 167 16.97 22.47 -33.87
C GLU A 167 18.38 22.75 -33.33
N GLU A 168 18.82 22.02 -32.30
CA GLU A 168 20.10 22.26 -31.63
C GLU A 168 21.30 21.65 -32.37
N LEU A 169 21.12 20.48 -32.99
CA LEU A 169 22.23 19.71 -33.58
C LEU A 169 22.19 19.64 -35.11
N ASP A 170 21.12 20.13 -35.74
CA ASP A 170 20.89 20.06 -37.19
C ASP A 170 20.99 18.62 -37.75
N ILE A 171 20.53 17.65 -36.97
CA ILE A 171 20.47 16.23 -37.37
C ILE A 171 19.09 15.64 -37.08
N PRO A 172 18.64 14.68 -37.89
CA PRO A 172 17.50 13.84 -37.51
C PRO A 172 17.77 13.13 -36.18
N ALA A 173 16.80 13.12 -35.29
CA ALA A 173 16.91 12.48 -33.98
C ALA A 173 17.24 10.98 -34.05
N SER A 174 16.86 10.31 -35.16
CA SER A 174 17.23 8.92 -35.46
C SER A 174 18.74 8.69 -35.66
N LEU A 175 19.51 9.74 -35.97
CA LEU A 175 20.96 9.67 -36.14
C LEU A 175 21.74 10.05 -34.87
N LEU A 176 21.06 10.51 -33.82
CA LEU A 176 21.72 11.03 -32.61
C LEU A 176 22.68 10.02 -31.97
N ALA A 177 22.22 8.78 -31.74
CA ALA A 177 23.05 7.73 -31.15
C ALA A 177 24.26 7.38 -32.03
N VAL A 178 24.09 7.38 -33.35
CA VAL A 178 25.18 7.14 -34.31
C VAL A 178 26.21 8.26 -34.23
N GLN A 179 25.76 9.51 -34.13
CA GLN A 179 26.64 10.69 -34.02
C GLN A 179 27.40 10.75 -32.68
N VAL A 180 26.78 10.27 -31.60
CA VAL A 180 27.44 10.06 -30.30
C VAL A 180 28.52 8.99 -30.41
N GLN A 181 28.20 7.83 -30.99
CA GLN A 181 29.16 6.74 -31.14
C GLN A 181 30.37 7.16 -31.99
N GLN A 182 30.12 7.80 -33.14
CA GLN A 182 31.19 8.27 -34.02
C GLN A 182 32.16 9.21 -33.29
N ARG A 183 31.64 10.17 -32.50
CA ARG A 183 32.48 11.10 -31.72
C ARG A 183 33.25 10.40 -30.60
N ASN A 184 32.64 9.43 -29.93
CA ASN A 184 33.34 8.59 -28.94
C ASN A 184 34.48 7.79 -29.58
N ASP A 185 34.29 7.28 -30.80
CA ASP A 185 35.33 6.57 -31.55
C ASP A 185 36.48 7.51 -31.94
N GLU A 186 36.18 8.75 -32.35
CA GLU A 186 37.18 9.80 -32.62
C GLU A 186 38.01 10.14 -31.38
N ILE A 187 37.38 10.29 -30.21
CA ILE A 187 38.06 10.53 -28.94
C ILE A 187 38.95 9.33 -28.58
N SER A 188 38.40 8.12 -28.69
CA SER A 188 39.14 6.88 -28.38
C SER A 188 40.37 6.71 -29.28
N ALA A 189 40.29 7.10 -30.55
CA ALA A 189 41.40 7.08 -31.47
C ALA A 189 42.51 8.10 -31.11
N LEU A 190 42.15 9.25 -30.55
CA LEU A 190 43.12 10.22 -30.04
C LEU A 190 43.74 9.75 -28.72
N ASP A 191 42.95 9.19 -27.80
CA ASP A 191 43.44 8.59 -26.56
C ASP A 191 44.46 7.47 -26.84
N ALA A 192 44.20 6.63 -27.84
CA ALA A 192 45.12 5.58 -28.28
C ALA A 192 46.45 6.13 -28.83
N GLN A 193 46.46 7.33 -29.41
CA GLN A 193 47.68 8.02 -29.82
C GLN A 193 48.42 8.68 -28.65
N LEU A 194 47.68 9.19 -27.66
CA LEU A 194 48.22 9.85 -26.46
C LEU A 194 48.94 8.86 -25.52
N LEU A 195 48.45 7.63 -25.43
CA LEU A 195 48.98 6.60 -24.53
C LEU A 195 50.49 6.34 -24.72
N PRO A 196 51.01 5.98 -25.91
CA PRO A 196 52.43 5.71 -26.08
C PRO A 196 53.32 6.96 -25.89
N VAL A 197 52.78 8.17 -26.12
CA VAL A 197 53.51 9.43 -25.84
C VAL A 197 53.66 9.62 -24.34
N THR A 198 52.57 9.39 -23.59
CA THR A 198 52.55 9.48 -22.13
C THR A 198 53.47 8.45 -21.48
N GLU A 199 53.52 7.23 -22.02
CA GLU A 199 54.44 6.17 -21.56
C GLU A 199 55.91 6.57 -21.75
N ARG A 200 56.29 7.17 -22.89
CA ARG A 200 57.66 7.66 -23.13
C ARG A 200 58.06 8.75 -22.13
N ILE A 201 57.18 9.72 -21.88
CA ILE A 201 57.41 10.79 -20.90
C ILE A 201 57.59 10.20 -19.49
N THR A 202 56.69 9.29 -19.10
CA THR A 202 56.73 8.65 -17.78
C THR A 202 57.99 7.81 -17.59
N ALA A 203 58.41 7.07 -18.63
CA ALA A 203 59.63 6.28 -18.61
C ALA A 203 60.89 7.16 -18.45
N ALA A 204 60.97 8.30 -19.16
CA ALA A 204 62.08 9.25 -19.01
C ALA A 204 62.16 9.81 -17.58
N GLN A 205 61.02 10.22 -17.01
CA GLN A 205 60.95 10.71 -15.64
C GLN A 205 61.36 9.64 -14.62
N GLY A 206 60.89 8.40 -14.79
CA GLY A 206 61.26 7.26 -13.93
C GLY A 206 62.74 6.90 -13.98
N ALA A 207 63.42 7.17 -15.12
CA ALA A 207 64.85 7.01 -15.28
C ALA A 207 65.68 8.22 -14.80
N GLY A 208 65.05 9.26 -14.24
CA GLY A 208 65.72 10.51 -13.85
C GLY A 208 66.20 11.35 -15.03
N GLN A 209 65.65 11.13 -16.22
CA GLN A 209 65.95 11.88 -17.44
C GLN A 209 64.93 12.99 -17.64
N THR A 210 65.35 14.07 -18.31
CA THR A 210 64.40 15.12 -18.74
C THR A 210 63.61 14.57 -19.94
N PRO A 211 62.26 14.61 -19.94
CA PRO A 211 61.46 14.18 -21.09
C PRO A 211 61.84 14.93 -22.36
N ASP A 212 61.70 14.26 -23.52
CA ASP A 212 61.89 14.90 -24.82
C ASP A 212 60.87 16.05 -24.99
N PRO A 213 61.31 17.30 -25.23
CA PRO A 213 60.40 18.41 -25.48
C PRO A 213 59.38 18.16 -26.59
N ALA A 214 59.73 17.35 -27.60
CA ALA A 214 58.81 16.98 -28.68
C ALA A 214 57.67 16.07 -28.18
N ASP A 215 57.96 15.11 -27.31
CA ASP A 215 56.95 14.25 -26.69
C ASP A 215 56.02 15.06 -25.78
N VAL A 216 56.56 16.00 -25.00
CA VAL A 216 55.76 16.89 -24.13
C VAL A 216 54.82 17.78 -24.96
N GLN A 217 55.30 18.32 -26.08
CA GLN A 217 54.46 19.10 -26.98
C GLN A 217 53.39 18.22 -27.63
N GLN A 218 53.74 17.04 -28.12
CA GLN A 218 52.80 16.09 -28.71
C GLN A 218 51.71 15.66 -27.72
N GLN A 219 52.07 15.43 -26.45
CA GLN A 219 51.11 15.13 -25.40
C GLN A 219 50.12 16.29 -25.19
N THR A 220 50.64 17.52 -25.13
CA THR A 220 49.82 18.73 -24.97
C THR A 220 48.86 18.92 -26.14
N ASP A 221 49.33 18.73 -27.37
CA ASP A 221 48.52 18.89 -28.59
C ASP A 221 47.43 17.82 -28.71
N LEU A 222 47.74 16.56 -28.37
CA LEU A 222 46.77 15.47 -28.36
C LEU A 222 45.72 15.68 -27.26
N GLN A 223 46.15 16.13 -26.07
CA GLN A 223 45.21 16.44 -24.98
C GLN A 223 44.26 17.57 -25.37
N ALA A 224 44.77 18.64 -26.00
CA ALA A 224 43.94 19.74 -26.49
C ALA A 224 42.93 19.28 -27.55
N GLN A 225 43.31 18.37 -28.44
CA GLN A 225 42.39 17.78 -29.43
C GLN A 225 41.31 16.92 -28.77
N ILE A 226 41.67 16.09 -27.77
CA ILE A 226 40.72 15.29 -27.00
C ILE A 226 39.71 16.19 -26.29
N ASP A 227 40.18 17.25 -25.64
CA ASP A 227 39.32 18.18 -24.90
C ASP A 227 38.36 18.92 -25.84
N ALA A 228 38.84 19.34 -27.02
CA ALA A 228 38.00 19.92 -28.06
C ALA A 228 36.92 18.92 -28.54
N LYS A 229 37.29 17.66 -28.78
CA LYS A 229 36.34 16.62 -29.18
C LYS A 229 35.32 16.26 -28.10
N LYS A 230 35.72 16.26 -26.84
CA LYS A 230 34.80 16.11 -25.70
C LYS A 230 33.81 17.28 -25.63
N ALA A 231 34.26 18.50 -25.90
CA ALA A 231 33.38 19.66 -25.98
C ALA A 231 32.37 19.54 -27.14
N GLU A 232 32.80 19.05 -28.31
CA GLU A 232 31.91 18.77 -29.46
C GLU A 232 30.89 17.65 -29.18
N LEU A 233 31.27 16.63 -28.39
CA LEU A 233 30.40 15.50 -28.01
C LEU A 233 29.34 15.90 -26.97
N SER A 234 29.67 16.79 -26.04
CA SER A 234 28.83 17.11 -24.88
C SER A 234 27.34 17.38 -25.20
N PRO A 235 26.96 18.22 -26.17
CA PRO A 235 25.54 18.46 -26.47
C PRO A 235 24.85 17.23 -27.09
N PHE A 236 25.57 16.44 -27.89
CA PHE A 236 25.05 15.17 -28.44
C PHE A 236 24.82 14.14 -27.33
N SER A 237 25.79 13.96 -26.43
CA SER A 237 25.66 13.01 -25.31
C SER A 237 24.49 13.39 -24.41
N THR A 238 24.37 14.68 -24.05
CA THR A 238 23.31 15.17 -23.15
C THR A 238 21.92 14.86 -23.71
N LEU A 239 21.68 15.23 -24.98
CA LEU A 239 20.38 14.95 -25.62
C LEU A 239 20.15 13.45 -25.84
N ASN A 240 21.20 12.67 -26.09
CA ASN A 240 21.09 11.22 -26.26
C ASN A 240 20.74 10.52 -24.93
N ASP A 241 21.33 10.99 -23.83
CA ASP A 241 21.09 10.48 -22.48
C ASP A 241 19.65 10.76 -22.02
N GLU A 242 19.03 11.83 -22.52
CA GLU A 242 17.59 12.10 -22.35
C GLU A 242 16.72 11.24 -23.29
N ARG A 243 17.10 11.14 -24.56
CA ARG A 243 16.27 10.53 -25.61
C ARG A 243 16.15 9.03 -25.50
N VAL A 244 17.27 8.32 -25.31
CA VAL A 244 17.32 6.85 -25.29
C VAL A 244 16.36 6.26 -24.25
N PRO A 245 16.37 6.68 -22.97
CA PRO A 245 15.45 6.13 -21.98
C PRO A 245 13.98 6.52 -22.26
N LEU A 246 13.72 7.74 -22.72
CA LEU A 246 12.37 8.18 -23.07
C LEU A 246 11.80 7.37 -24.26
N GLN A 247 12.59 7.17 -25.31
CA GLN A 247 12.22 6.36 -26.46
C GLN A 247 11.91 4.92 -26.05
N ALA A 248 12.78 4.31 -25.24
CA ALA A 248 12.56 2.95 -24.74
C ALA A 248 11.25 2.84 -23.95
N LYS A 249 10.92 3.87 -23.15
CA LYS A 249 9.67 3.95 -22.39
C LYS A 249 8.46 4.08 -23.32
N VAL A 250 8.48 4.99 -24.30
CA VAL A 250 7.40 5.16 -25.29
C VAL A 250 7.12 3.84 -26.02
N VAL A 251 8.16 3.11 -26.44
CA VAL A 251 8.02 1.83 -27.14
C VAL A 251 7.32 0.78 -26.27
N ARG A 252 7.64 0.67 -24.97
CA ARG A 252 6.97 -0.28 -24.07
C ARG A 252 5.48 0.05 -23.89
N TYR A 253 5.16 1.32 -23.67
CA TYR A 253 3.77 1.79 -23.59
C TYR A 253 2.99 1.53 -24.89
N ALA A 254 3.61 1.80 -26.05
CA ALA A 254 3.02 1.53 -27.36
C ALA A 254 2.73 0.03 -27.53
N THR A 255 3.68 -0.82 -27.13
CA THR A 255 3.56 -2.29 -27.24
C THR A 255 2.38 -2.81 -26.42
N LEU A 256 2.23 -2.36 -25.17
CA LEU A 256 1.07 -2.74 -24.34
C LEU A 256 -0.24 -2.24 -24.96
N LYS A 257 -0.29 -0.98 -25.38
CA LYS A 257 -1.48 -0.37 -26.00
C LYS A 257 -1.94 -1.17 -27.23
N ASP A 258 -1.01 -1.49 -28.12
CA ASP A 258 -1.31 -2.20 -29.36
C ASP A 258 -1.70 -3.66 -29.10
N ALA A 259 -1.04 -4.34 -28.15
CA ALA A 259 -1.42 -5.69 -27.73
C ALA A 259 -2.82 -5.73 -27.09
N HIS A 260 -3.15 -4.75 -26.24
CA HIS A 260 -4.47 -4.62 -25.65
C HIS A 260 -5.54 -4.39 -26.73
N ALA A 261 -5.30 -3.50 -27.69
CA ALA A 261 -6.23 -3.25 -28.80
C ALA A 261 -6.47 -4.51 -29.65
N GLN A 262 -5.45 -5.35 -29.88
CA GLN A 262 -5.60 -6.63 -30.58
C GLN A 262 -6.48 -7.62 -29.81
N VAL A 263 -6.31 -7.72 -28.49
CA VAL A 263 -7.16 -8.55 -27.63
C VAL A 263 -8.62 -8.11 -27.73
N GLN A 264 -8.89 -6.79 -27.61
CA GLN A 264 -10.25 -6.27 -27.71
C GLN A 264 -10.87 -6.52 -29.09
N ALA A 265 -10.10 -6.35 -30.17
CA ALA A 265 -10.57 -6.63 -31.52
C ALA A 265 -10.94 -8.12 -31.73
N LEU A 266 -10.14 -9.04 -31.18
CA LEU A 266 -10.44 -10.49 -31.23
C LEU A 266 -11.69 -10.84 -30.41
N ARG A 267 -11.86 -10.26 -29.23
CA ARG A 267 -13.05 -10.47 -28.40
C ARG A 267 -14.33 -10.01 -29.10
N LEU A 268 -14.29 -8.87 -29.78
CA LEU A 268 -15.44 -8.38 -30.57
C LEU A 268 -15.76 -9.32 -31.74
N GLN A 269 -14.75 -9.88 -32.42
CA GLN A 269 -14.97 -10.86 -33.50
C GLN A 269 -15.57 -12.16 -32.96
N ILE A 270 -15.09 -12.64 -31.81
CA ILE A 270 -15.63 -13.84 -31.15
C ILE A 270 -17.09 -13.60 -30.77
N ALA A 271 -17.40 -12.49 -30.10
CA ALA A 271 -18.76 -12.16 -29.68
C ALA A 271 -19.74 -12.04 -30.86
N ASP A 272 -19.29 -11.48 -32.00
CA ASP A 272 -20.09 -11.42 -33.22
C ASP A 272 -20.37 -12.82 -33.79
N LEU A 273 -19.36 -13.68 -33.88
CA LEU A 273 -19.55 -15.07 -34.35
C LEU A 273 -20.39 -15.91 -33.38
N GLU A 274 -20.25 -15.74 -32.07
CA GLU A 274 -21.09 -16.38 -31.06
C GLU A 274 -22.56 -15.94 -31.23
N SER A 275 -22.81 -14.65 -31.46
CA SER A 275 -24.14 -14.14 -31.76
C SER A 275 -24.71 -14.72 -33.06
N GLN A 276 -23.89 -14.87 -34.11
CA GLN A 276 -24.31 -15.51 -35.36
C GLN A 276 -24.64 -17.00 -35.14
N LEU A 277 -23.80 -17.72 -34.39
CA LEU A 277 -24.00 -19.13 -34.06
C LEU A 277 -25.28 -19.34 -33.25
N ALA A 278 -25.57 -18.47 -32.29
CA ALA A 278 -26.78 -18.49 -31.48
C ALA A 278 -28.06 -18.24 -32.30
N ALA A 279 -27.98 -17.46 -33.38
CA ALA A 279 -29.11 -17.16 -34.27
C ALA A 279 -29.44 -18.30 -35.25
N LEU A 280 -28.53 -19.26 -35.47
CA LEU A 280 -28.75 -20.39 -36.36
C LEU A 280 -29.51 -21.54 -35.68
N PRO A 281 -30.32 -22.32 -36.42
CA PRO A 281 -30.85 -23.60 -35.94
C PRO A 281 -29.73 -24.59 -35.61
N GLU A 282 -29.91 -25.48 -34.63
CA GLU A 282 -28.88 -26.47 -34.22
C GLU A 282 -28.43 -27.39 -35.37
N GLU A 283 -29.33 -27.69 -36.30
CA GLU A 283 -29.07 -28.62 -37.41
C GLU A 283 -28.49 -27.92 -38.67
N ASP A 284 -28.20 -26.62 -38.58
CA ASP A 284 -27.69 -25.86 -39.73
C ASP A 284 -26.25 -26.26 -40.06
N ALA A 285 -26.02 -26.64 -41.33
CA ALA A 285 -24.71 -27.07 -41.82
C ALA A 285 -23.64 -25.95 -41.75
N GLY A 286 -24.04 -24.69 -41.67
CA GLY A 286 -23.16 -23.53 -41.51
C GLY A 286 -22.57 -23.37 -40.10
N ARG A 287 -23.15 -24.04 -39.08
CA ARG A 287 -22.62 -23.97 -37.70
C ARG A 287 -21.19 -24.48 -37.60
N ALA A 288 -20.88 -25.60 -38.27
CA ALA A 288 -19.57 -26.24 -38.18
C ALA A 288 -18.42 -25.34 -38.68
N ASP A 289 -18.69 -24.49 -39.67
CA ASP A 289 -17.71 -23.51 -40.17
C ASP A 289 -17.50 -22.39 -39.14
N ILE A 290 -18.58 -21.84 -38.57
CA ILE A 290 -18.51 -20.82 -37.52
C ILE A 290 -17.80 -21.35 -36.27
N GLU A 291 -18.11 -22.56 -35.83
CA GLU A 291 -17.43 -23.23 -34.70
C GLU A 291 -15.93 -23.38 -34.96
N THR A 292 -15.54 -23.78 -36.17
CA THR A 292 -14.12 -23.86 -36.57
C THR A 292 -13.46 -22.47 -36.57
N GLN A 293 -14.16 -21.42 -37.00
CA GLN A 293 -13.65 -20.05 -36.93
C GLN A 293 -13.49 -19.58 -35.48
N LEU A 294 -14.44 -19.90 -34.61
CA LEU A 294 -14.39 -19.60 -33.18
C LEU A 294 -13.19 -20.28 -32.51
N ASP A 295 -12.95 -21.58 -32.75
CA ASP A 295 -11.79 -22.29 -32.21
C ASP A 295 -10.46 -21.63 -32.63
N ASN A 296 -10.37 -21.21 -33.89
CA ASN A 296 -9.19 -20.51 -34.41
C ASN A 296 -9.01 -19.13 -33.75
N LEU A 297 -10.08 -18.36 -33.59
CA LEU A 297 -10.04 -17.05 -32.95
C LEU A 297 -9.75 -17.16 -31.45
N GLN A 298 -10.29 -18.14 -30.75
CA GLN A 298 -9.99 -18.41 -29.34
C GLN A 298 -8.51 -18.76 -29.14
N THR A 299 -7.93 -19.54 -30.06
CA THR A 299 -6.49 -19.84 -30.06
C THR A 299 -5.65 -18.56 -30.28
N GLN A 300 -6.08 -17.70 -31.20
CA GLN A 300 -5.43 -16.40 -31.42
C GLN A 300 -5.57 -15.48 -30.21
N LEU A 301 -6.76 -15.41 -29.60
CA LEU A 301 -7.05 -14.62 -28.42
C LEU A 301 -6.11 -15.00 -27.28
N SER A 302 -6.00 -16.30 -26.96
CA SER A 302 -5.09 -16.79 -25.91
C SER A 302 -3.63 -16.38 -26.17
N THR A 303 -3.20 -16.42 -27.44
CA THR A 303 -1.84 -15.99 -27.82
C THR A 303 -1.65 -14.49 -27.62
N GLN A 304 -2.64 -13.67 -27.98
CA GLN A 304 -2.57 -12.21 -27.84
C GLN A 304 -2.73 -11.74 -26.39
N GLU A 305 -3.55 -12.43 -25.59
CA GLU A 305 -3.65 -12.18 -24.15
C GLU A 305 -2.30 -12.42 -23.48
N LYS A 306 -1.62 -13.51 -23.82
CA LYS A 306 -0.26 -13.76 -23.35
C LYS A 306 0.72 -12.65 -23.77
N ALA A 307 0.67 -12.21 -25.03
CA ALA A 307 1.54 -11.14 -25.51
C ALA A 307 1.28 -9.79 -24.79
N ARG A 308 0.01 -9.47 -24.51
CA ARG A 308 -0.41 -8.30 -23.72
C ARG A 308 0.10 -8.40 -22.28
N ASP A 309 -0.03 -9.57 -21.65
CA ASP A 309 0.43 -9.79 -20.27
C ASP A 309 1.96 -9.72 -20.17
N ASP A 310 2.67 -10.28 -21.15
CA ASP A 310 4.13 -10.19 -21.25
C ASP A 310 4.58 -8.71 -21.47
N ALA A 311 3.84 -7.93 -22.27
CA ALA A 311 4.09 -6.50 -22.45
C ALA A 311 3.89 -5.69 -21.16
N LEU A 312 2.82 -5.99 -20.42
CA LEU A 312 2.55 -5.36 -19.11
C LEU A 312 3.63 -5.70 -18.09
N LYS A 313 4.03 -6.97 -18.04
CA LYS A 313 5.13 -7.43 -17.19
C LYS A 313 6.44 -6.72 -17.52
N ALA A 314 6.75 -6.52 -18.80
CA ALA A 314 7.95 -5.77 -19.20
C ALA A 314 7.92 -4.31 -18.70
N MET A 315 6.74 -3.68 -18.62
CA MET A 315 6.60 -2.34 -18.03
C MET A 315 6.79 -2.34 -16.52
N VAL A 316 6.28 -3.35 -15.82
CA VAL A 316 6.48 -3.54 -14.36
C VAL A 316 7.97 -3.77 -14.05
N GLU A 317 8.65 -4.65 -14.79
CA GLU A 317 10.08 -4.95 -14.62
C GLU A 317 10.95 -3.73 -14.90
N ALA A 318 10.58 -2.92 -15.91
CA ALA A 318 11.22 -1.64 -16.21
C ALA A 318 10.89 -0.54 -15.19
N LYS A 319 10.00 -0.80 -14.22
CA LYS A 319 9.49 0.15 -13.22
C LYS A 319 8.82 1.37 -13.85
N ASP A 320 8.20 1.20 -15.01
CA ASP A 320 7.44 2.25 -15.67
C ASP A 320 6.05 2.45 -15.04
N ILE A 321 5.51 1.39 -14.44
CA ILE A 321 4.20 1.30 -13.79
C ILE A 321 4.32 0.41 -12.56
N ILE A 322 3.33 0.49 -11.67
CA ILE A 322 3.13 -0.51 -10.62
C ILE A 322 2.38 -1.73 -11.17
N ASP A 323 2.62 -2.91 -10.59
CA ASP A 323 1.80 -4.07 -10.86
C ASP A 323 0.47 -3.96 -10.09
N PHE A 324 -0.48 -3.26 -10.70
CA PHE A 324 -1.82 -3.11 -10.17
C PHE A 324 -2.72 -4.22 -10.70
N ASP A 325 -3.24 -5.05 -9.80
CA ASP A 325 -4.29 -6.03 -10.08
C ASP A 325 -5.61 -5.54 -9.49
N PRO A 326 -6.59 -5.12 -10.31
CA PRO A 326 -7.88 -4.60 -9.86
C PRO A 326 -8.67 -5.56 -8.96
N GLU A 327 -8.41 -6.87 -9.05
CA GLU A 327 -9.10 -7.91 -8.26
C GLU A 327 -8.30 -8.33 -7.02
N ALA A 328 -7.14 -7.73 -6.77
CA ALA A 328 -6.35 -8.08 -5.60
C ALA A 328 -7.10 -7.79 -4.30
N ASP A 329 -6.94 -8.73 -3.35
CA ASP A 329 -7.45 -8.61 -2.00
C ASP A 329 -7.06 -7.29 -1.33
N SER A 330 -7.97 -6.73 -0.54
CA SER A 330 -7.67 -5.54 0.26
C SER A 330 -6.54 -5.79 1.26
N ARG A 331 -5.92 -4.71 1.74
CA ARG A 331 -4.81 -4.84 2.69
C ARG A 331 -5.22 -5.54 3.99
N MET A 332 -6.47 -5.36 4.42
CA MET A 332 -7.01 -6.03 5.60
C MET A 332 -7.06 -7.55 5.40
N THR A 333 -7.54 -8.00 4.24
CA THR A 333 -7.60 -9.42 3.87
C THR A 333 -6.21 -10.03 3.75
N GLN A 334 -5.28 -9.34 3.07
CA GLN A 334 -3.89 -9.80 2.94
C GLN A 334 -3.19 -10.00 4.29
N LEU A 335 -3.49 -9.13 5.26
CA LEU A 335 -2.94 -9.21 6.61
C LEU A 335 -3.72 -10.14 7.55
N LYS A 336 -4.86 -10.67 7.11
CA LYS A 336 -5.83 -11.37 7.98
C LYS A 336 -6.16 -10.56 9.24
N TRP A 337 -6.30 -9.24 9.06
CA TRP A 337 -6.59 -8.32 10.16
C TRP A 337 -8.07 -8.42 10.54
N ASN A 338 -8.32 -8.79 11.80
CA ASN A 338 -9.69 -9.00 12.30
C ASN A 338 -10.31 -7.74 12.95
N GLY A 339 -9.62 -6.59 12.95
CA GLY A 339 -10.13 -5.31 13.45
C GLY A 339 -10.66 -4.41 12.34
N THR A 340 -10.91 -3.13 12.66
CA THR A 340 -11.31 -2.15 11.64
C THR A 340 -10.12 -1.61 10.85
N LEU A 341 -10.37 -0.97 9.71
CA LEU A 341 -9.34 -0.23 8.96
C LEU A 341 -8.75 0.92 9.80
N GLU A 342 -9.60 1.58 10.58
CA GLU A 342 -9.19 2.61 11.53
C GLU A 342 -8.18 2.05 12.53
N ASP A 343 -8.48 0.90 13.14
CA ASP A 343 -7.57 0.23 14.08
C ASP A 343 -6.25 -0.14 13.42
N LEU A 344 -6.28 -0.64 12.17
CA LEU A 344 -5.07 -0.99 11.42
C LEU A 344 -4.16 0.23 11.24
N ILE A 345 -4.72 1.36 10.81
CA ILE A 345 -3.96 2.61 10.60
C ILE A 345 -3.48 3.18 11.93
N TYR A 346 -4.37 3.28 12.92
CA TYR A 346 -4.09 3.85 14.24
C TYR A 346 -3.01 3.06 14.98
N THR A 347 -3.11 1.73 15.03
CA THR A 347 -2.09 0.88 15.67
C THR A 347 -0.74 0.93 14.93
N THR A 348 -0.76 1.00 13.60
CA THR A 348 0.46 1.18 12.80
C THR A 348 1.14 2.51 13.12
N LEU A 349 0.39 3.59 13.34
CA LEU A 349 0.96 4.88 13.73
C LEU A 349 1.52 4.86 15.16
N ILE A 350 0.88 4.13 16.08
CA ILE A 350 1.39 3.99 17.46
C ILE A 350 2.77 3.34 17.45
N SER A 351 2.87 2.12 16.95
CA SER A 351 4.10 1.32 17.06
C SER A 351 5.11 1.62 15.95
N GLY A 352 4.68 2.30 14.89
CA GLY A 352 5.42 2.31 13.63
C GLY A 352 5.37 0.95 12.94
N ARG A 353 6.14 0.83 11.86
CA ARG A 353 6.36 -0.44 11.15
C ARG A 353 7.85 -0.78 11.17
N PRO A 354 8.24 -1.91 11.77
CA PRO A 354 9.63 -2.29 11.83
C PRO A 354 10.22 -2.56 10.45
N VAL A 355 11.55 -2.39 10.35
CA VAL A 355 12.30 -2.77 9.16
C VAL A 355 12.30 -4.28 9.01
N SER A 356 12.03 -4.73 7.80
CA SER A 356 12.81 -5.84 7.26
C SER A 356 13.35 -5.34 5.93
N ALA A 357 14.67 -5.52 5.72
CA ALA A 357 15.33 -5.11 4.49
C ALA A 357 14.72 -5.78 3.24
N ALA A 358 13.94 -6.85 3.43
CA ALA A 358 13.16 -7.49 2.40
C ALA A 358 11.81 -6.80 2.07
N TYR A 359 11.37 -5.82 2.86
CA TYR A 359 10.13 -5.07 2.62
C TYR A 359 10.37 -3.57 2.43
N TRP A 360 11.07 -2.94 3.38
CA TRP A 360 11.38 -1.51 3.33
C TRP A 360 12.78 -1.25 3.88
N PRO A 361 13.62 -0.50 3.15
CA PRO A 361 14.97 -0.20 3.59
C PRO A 361 14.99 0.80 4.77
N SER A 362 13.88 1.50 5.03
CA SER A 362 13.74 2.46 6.13
C SER A 362 12.59 2.07 7.05
N PRO A 363 12.75 2.13 8.39
CA PRO A 363 11.67 1.88 9.33
C PRO A 363 10.65 3.02 9.24
N MET A 364 9.37 2.69 9.45
CA MET A 364 8.40 3.69 9.86
C MET A 364 8.47 3.75 11.38
N VAL A 365 8.91 4.90 11.92
CA VAL A 365 9.06 5.10 13.37
C VAL A 365 7.72 5.01 14.11
N ALA A 366 7.77 4.72 15.40
CA ALA A 366 6.63 4.93 16.30
C ALA A 366 6.31 6.43 16.38
N TRP A 367 5.02 6.78 16.26
CA TRP A 367 4.58 8.17 16.36
C TRP A 367 3.94 8.51 17.69
N ALA A 368 3.35 7.54 18.39
CA ALA A 368 2.71 7.82 19.67
C ALA A 368 3.73 7.97 20.82
N GLN A 369 3.50 8.94 21.71
CA GLN A 369 4.36 9.23 22.87
C GLN A 369 4.57 8.05 23.81
N ASP A 370 3.55 7.20 23.99
CA ASP A 370 3.64 6.01 24.81
C ASP A 370 4.38 4.84 24.13
N ALA A 371 4.68 4.96 22.84
CA ALA A 371 5.59 4.09 22.10
C ALA A 371 6.95 4.77 21.80
N GLY A 372 7.22 5.93 22.42
CA GLY A 372 8.48 6.69 22.27
C GLY A 372 8.50 7.71 21.11
N GLY A 373 7.37 7.91 20.43
CA GLY A 373 7.20 8.89 19.36
C GLY A 373 6.83 10.31 19.85
N PRO A 374 6.70 11.30 18.93
CA PRO A 374 6.47 12.69 19.32
C PRO A 374 4.99 13.07 19.55
N LEU A 375 4.04 12.29 19.04
CA LEU A 375 2.62 12.66 18.95
C LEU A 375 1.78 12.12 20.11
N ARG A 376 0.87 12.94 20.63
CA ARG A 376 -0.15 12.48 21.58
C ARG A 376 -1.21 11.61 20.89
N ARG A 377 -1.97 10.84 21.66
CA ARG A 377 -3.03 9.96 21.13
C ARG A 377 -4.09 10.70 20.31
N ASP A 378 -4.50 11.90 20.73
CA ASP A 378 -5.43 12.74 19.95
C ASP A 378 -4.85 13.16 18.60
N GLN A 379 -3.55 13.43 18.53
CA GLN A 379 -2.87 13.76 17.29
C GLN A 379 -2.71 12.55 16.37
N VAL A 380 -2.49 11.37 16.94
CA VAL A 380 -2.49 10.10 16.17
C VAL A 380 -3.88 9.82 15.60
N GLN A 381 -4.95 10.05 16.36
CA GLN A 381 -6.32 9.94 15.85
C GLN A 381 -6.57 10.92 14.69
N ASN A 382 -6.16 12.19 14.83
CA ASN A 382 -6.31 13.18 13.76
C ASN A 382 -5.62 12.73 12.45
N LEU A 383 -4.44 12.11 12.55
CA LEU A 383 -3.75 11.51 11.40
C LEU A 383 -4.53 10.34 10.80
N THR A 384 -5.05 9.44 11.64
CA THR A 384 -5.88 8.32 11.19
C THR A 384 -7.11 8.83 10.43
N ASP A 385 -7.83 9.80 10.99
CA ASP A 385 -9.03 10.40 10.37
C ASP A 385 -8.69 11.05 9.02
N TYR A 386 -7.53 11.73 8.94
CA TYR A 386 -7.06 12.32 7.68
C TYR A 386 -6.77 11.28 6.60
N VAL A 387 -6.10 10.17 6.94
CA VAL A 387 -5.82 9.08 5.99
C VAL A 387 -7.11 8.39 5.54
N LEU A 388 -8.04 8.13 6.47
CA LEU A 388 -9.35 7.54 6.17
C LEU A 388 -10.20 8.45 5.27
N ASN A 389 -10.06 9.77 5.40
CA ASN A 389 -10.77 10.75 4.57
C ASN A 389 -10.32 10.76 3.10
N TRP A 390 -9.25 10.05 2.72
CA TRP A 390 -8.95 9.82 1.31
C TRP A 390 -9.89 8.80 0.66
N SER A 391 -10.67 8.05 1.43
CA SER A 391 -11.62 7.09 0.88
C SER A 391 -12.69 7.81 0.07
N ARG A 392 -12.80 7.42 -1.20
CA ARG A 392 -13.70 7.99 -2.21
C ARG A 392 -13.87 6.98 -3.32
N ASP A 393 -14.72 7.31 -4.29
CA ASP A 393 -14.79 6.57 -5.54
C ASP A 393 -13.47 6.76 -6.31
N PHE A 394 -12.64 5.73 -6.31
CA PHE A 394 -11.35 5.76 -7.01
C PHE A 394 -11.56 5.70 -8.51
N THR A 395 -10.75 6.47 -9.24
CA THR A 395 -10.75 6.51 -10.71
C THR A 395 -9.52 5.79 -11.29
N LEU A 396 -9.54 5.56 -12.60
CA LEU A 396 -8.35 5.11 -13.34
C LEU A 396 -7.15 6.05 -13.08
N GLN A 397 -7.38 7.37 -13.10
CA GLN A 397 -6.32 8.35 -12.87
C GLN A 397 -5.71 8.24 -11.48
N ASP A 398 -6.52 7.94 -10.45
CA ASP A 398 -6.01 7.72 -9.10
C ASP A 398 -5.08 6.51 -9.04
N VAL A 399 -5.45 5.40 -9.68
CA VAL A 399 -4.62 4.19 -9.76
C VAL A 399 -3.28 4.50 -10.43
N ARG A 400 -3.30 5.30 -11.50
CA ARG A 400 -2.11 5.65 -12.28
C ARG A 400 -1.17 6.63 -11.57
N ARG A 401 -1.62 7.26 -10.47
CA ARG A 401 -0.77 8.10 -9.60
C ARG A 401 -0.06 7.30 -8.51
N ILE A 402 -0.47 6.06 -8.24
CA ILE A 402 0.15 5.22 -7.22
C ILE A 402 1.58 4.88 -7.65
N ASN A 403 2.56 5.30 -6.85
CA ASN A 403 3.97 5.04 -7.13
C ASN A 403 4.46 3.73 -6.52
N GLN A 404 3.81 3.26 -5.46
CA GLN A 404 4.27 2.11 -4.69
C GLN A 404 3.13 1.51 -3.87
N LEU A 405 2.78 0.26 -4.12
CA LEU A 405 1.86 -0.48 -3.24
C LEU A 405 2.59 -1.04 -2.01
N ALA A 406 1.82 -1.44 -0.99
CA ALA A 406 2.34 -2.15 0.15
C ALA A 406 2.93 -3.51 -0.29
N VAL A 407 4.17 -3.78 0.13
CA VAL A 407 4.81 -5.07 -0.14
C VAL A 407 4.13 -6.17 0.69
N ILE A 408 3.65 -7.21 0.01
CA ILE A 408 3.16 -8.45 0.63
C ILE A 408 4.35 -9.40 0.75
N PRO A 409 4.65 -9.94 1.94
CA PRO A 409 5.64 -10.99 2.06
C PRO A 409 5.25 -12.23 1.25
N SER A 410 6.08 -12.62 0.28
CA SER A 410 6.17 -14.03 -0.10
C SER A 410 7.07 -14.75 0.91
N ALA A 411 6.91 -16.06 1.07
CA ALA A 411 7.49 -16.87 2.14
C ALA A 411 9.05 -16.89 2.23
N SER A 412 9.77 -16.15 1.39
CA SER A 412 11.21 -16.28 1.18
C SER A 412 12.05 -15.03 1.41
N ALA A 413 11.49 -13.95 1.97
CA ALA A 413 12.21 -12.68 2.11
C ALA A 413 12.39 -12.25 3.59
N GLY A 414 13.20 -13.00 4.34
CA GLY A 414 13.75 -12.55 5.62
C GLY A 414 15.22 -12.95 5.71
N PRO A 415 16.08 -12.19 6.41
CA PRO A 415 17.41 -12.68 6.75
C PRO A 415 17.26 -14.00 7.51
N THR A 416 18.03 -15.01 7.14
CA THR A 416 18.11 -16.28 7.87
C THR A 416 18.83 -16.04 9.19
N VAL A 417 18.12 -15.50 10.18
CA VAL A 417 18.50 -15.70 11.58
C VAL A 417 18.20 -17.15 11.92
N GLU A 418 19.13 -17.83 12.59
CA GLU A 418 18.84 -19.13 13.17
C GLU A 418 17.83 -18.92 14.30
N GLY A 419 16.55 -19.13 13.99
CA GLY A 419 15.46 -18.98 14.95
C GLY A 419 15.66 -19.90 16.14
N VAL A 420 15.21 -19.46 17.33
CA VAL A 420 15.29 -20.22 18.58
C VAL A 420 14.67 -21.62 18.47
N CYS A 421 13.65 -21.78 17.62
CA CYS A 421 12.98 -23.04 17.32
C CYS A 421 12.92 -23.26 15.79
N PRO A 422 14.01 -23.79 15.18
CA PRO A 422 14.19 -23.80 13.73
C PRO A 422 13.40 -24.91 13.02
N LYS A 423 12.88 -25.92 13.73
CA LYS A 423 11.95 -26.91 13.16
C LYS A 423 10.53 -26.36 13.16
N ALA A 424 9.90 -26.43 11.99
CA ALA A 424 8.51 -26.05 11.77
C ALA A 424 7.56 -27.12 12.31
N ASP A 425 7.41 -27.26 13.63
CA ASP A 425 6.28 -27.99 14.21
C ASP A 425 5.84 -27.36 15.53
N THR A 426 4.52 -27.29 15.71
CA THR A 426 3.78 -26.47 16.68
C THR A 426 3.58 -27.17 18.03
N ASP A 427 4.63 -27.76 18.59
CA ASP A 427 4.55 -28.44 19.90
C ASP A 427 5.78 -28.21 20.80
N ASN A 428 5.59 -28.38 22.12
CA ASN A 428 6.67 -28.22 23.11
C ASN A 428 7.80 -29.27 22.90
N ALA A 429 7.50 -30.39 22.25
CA ALA A 429 8.45 -31.48 22.01
C ALA A 429 9.58 -31.09 21.02
N SER A 430 9.29 -30.20 20.07
CA SER A 430 10.24 -29.76 19.03
C SER A 430 11.01 -28.48 19.40
N CYS A 431 10.37 -27.54 20.11
CA CYS A 431 10.97 -26.27 20.53
C CYS A 431 11.73 -26.36 21.87
N LYS A 432 11.42 -27.39 22.70
CA LYS A 432 12.06 -27.68 24.00
C LYS A 432 12.19 -26.42 24.88
N ILE A 433 11.06 -25.93 25.38
CA ILE A 433 11.01 -24.65 26.12
C ILE A 433 12.00 -24.62 27.30
N ASP A 434 12.18 -25.73 28.02
CA ASP A 434 13.14 -25.81 29.14
C ASP A 434 14.59 -25.52 28.72
N ASP A 435 15.01 -26.03 27.55
CA ASP A 435 16.35 -25.78 27.00
C ASP A 435 16.50 -24.30 26.62
N VAL A 436 15.45 -23.70 26.04
CA VAL A 436 15.43 -22.28 25.66
C VAL A 436 15.47 -21.39 26.90
N VAL A 437 14.67 -21.66 27.92
CA VAL A 437 14.66 -20.90 29.18
C VAL A 437 16.02 -21.00 29.88
N THR A 438 16.64 -22.18 29.88
CA THR A 438 18.01 -22.37 30.39
C THR A 438 19.03 -21.53 29.63
N GLN A 439 18.93 -21.52 28.29
CA GLN A 439 19.81 -20.73 27.44
C GLN A 439 19.61 -19.21 27.64
N ILE A 440 18.36 -18.73 27.71
CA ILE A 440 18.05 -17.33 28.02
C ILE A 440 18.59 -16.94 29.40
N SER A 441 18.46 -17.82 30.39
CA SER A 441 18.97 -17.57 31.74
C SER A 441 20.49 -17.53 31.83
N ALA A 442 21.18 -18.13 30.86
CA ALA A 442 22.64 -18.06 30.73
C ALA A 442 23.13 -16.77 30.03
N ILE A 443 22.23 -15.96 29.46
CA ILE A 443 22.56 -14.67 28.83
C ILE A 443 22.86 -13.66 29.94
N THR A 444 24.15 -13.37 30.13
CA THR A 444 24.62 -12.46 31.18
C THR A 444 24.42 -10.97 30.87
N ASN A 445 24.07 -10.64 29.63
CA ASN A 445 23.89 -9.28 29.10
C ASN A 445 22.47 -9.02 28.55
N ALA A 446 21.46 -9.73 29.05
CA ALA A 446 20.07 -9.43 28.71
C ALA A 446 19.69 -8.05 29.26
N ASP A 447 19.22 -7.15 28.39
CA ASP A 447 18.94 -5.75 28.72
C ASP A 447 17.46 -5.41 28.47
N SER A 448 16.77 -4.96 29.51
CA SER A 448 15.37 -4.52 29.46
C SER A 448 15.14 -3.32 28.53
N THR A 449 16.12 -2.43 28.35
CA THR A 449 16.01 -1.29 27.44
C THR A 449 16.10 -1.75 25.98
N ALA A 450 17.08 -2.61 25.67
CA ALA A 450 17.15 -3.28 24.38
C ALA A 450 15.92 -4.17 24.14
N GLY A 451 15.36 -4.76 25.20
CA GLY A 451 14.13 -5.54 25.20
C GLY A 451 12.90 -4.73 24.84
N GLN A 452 12.73 -3.55 25.41
CA GLN A 452 11.65 -2.63 25.06
C GLN A 452 11.74 -2.21 23.59
N GLN A 453 12.95 -1.94 23.11
CA GLN A 453 13.18 -1.63 21.71
C GLN A 453 12.84 -2.84 20.80
N ALA A 454 13.30 -4.04 21.15
CA ALA A 454 13.03 -5.27 20.42
C ALA A 454 11.53 -5.63 20.42
N TYR A 455 10.82 -5.34 21.52
CA TYR A 455 9.38 -5.54 21.65
C TYR A 455 8.60 -4.70 20.63
N SER A 456 8.97 -3.43 20.45
CA SER A 456 8.39 -2.58 19.41
C SER A 456 8.85 -3.01 18.00
N GLN A 457 10.12 -3.33 17.83
CA GLN A 457 10.70 -3.72 16.54
C GLN A 457 10.22 -5.07 16.01
N ASN A 458 9.73 -5.96 16.87
CA ASN A 458 9.15 -7.24 16.43
C ASN A 458 7.62 -7.17 16.37
N GLY A 459 7.04 -5.97 16.43
CA GLY A 459 5.61 -5.73 16.25
C GLY A 459 4.74 -6.08 17.47
N CYS A 460 5.33 -6.46 18.61
CA CYS A 460 4.58 -6.84 19.80
C CYS A 460 3.72 -5.68 20.31
N ALA A 461 4.27 -4.47 20.32
CA ALA A 461 3.57 -3.25 20.75
C ALA A 461 2.33 -2.89 19.89
N GLY A 462 2.24 -3.40 18.66
CA GLY A 462 1.08 -3.16 17.78
C GLY A 462 -0.20 -3.83 18.28
N CYS A 463 -0.08 -4.97 18.96
CA CYS A 463 -1.22 -5.68 19.55
C CYS A 463 -1.25 -5.56 21.07
N HIS A 464 -0.09 -5.53 21.72
CA HIS A 464 0.04 -5.50 23.17
C HIS A 464 0.24 -4.06 23.68
N TYR A 465 -0.86 -3.35 23.89
CA TYR A 465 -0.89 -2.02 24.47
C TYR A 465 -2.00 -1.91 25.52
N SER A 466 -1.94 -0.89 26.37
CA SER A 466 -2.95 -0.66 27.41
C SER A 466 -4.33 -0.44 26.80
N GLY A 467 -5.30 -1.29 27.14
CA GLY A 467 -6.68 -1.24 26.61
C GLY A 467 -6.91 -2.04 25.32
N SER A 468 -5.92 -2.80 24.85
CA SER A 468 -6.10 -3.69 23.69
C SER A 468 -7.14 -4.77 23.96
N ALA A 469 -8.05 -4.96 22.99
CA ALA A 469 -9.02 -6.06 22.97
C ALA A 469 -8.46 -7.34 22.30
N ILE A 470 -7.26 -7.25 21.70
CA ILE A 470 -6.70 -8.32 20.84
C ILE A 470 -5.54 -9.04 21.55
N ALA A 471 -4.82 -8.36 22.45
CA ALA A 471 -3.74 -8.98 23.22
C ALA A 471 -3.59 -8.31 24.60
N PRO A 472 -3.06 -9.03 25.61
CA PRO A 472 -2.88 -8.47 26.95
C PRO A 472 -1.87 -7.32 26.94
N ALA A 473 -2.16 -6.26 27.68
CA ALA A 473 -1.26 -5.12 27.85
C ALA A 473 0.07 -5.56 28.50
N PRO A 474 1.22 -4.93 28.17
CA PRO A 474 2.49 -5.27 28.78
C PRO A 474 2.57 -4.87 30.25
N GLN A 475 1.84 -3.82 30.68
CA GLN A 475 1.89 -3.34 32.07
C GLN A 475 1.37 -4.42 33.04
N GLY A 476 2.18 -4.78 34.05
CA GLY A 476 1.89 -5.84 35.02
C GLY A 476 1.84 -7.24 34.45
N VAL A 477 2.36 -7.46 33.24
CA VAL A 477 2.32 -8.78 32.60
C VAL A 477 3.15 -9.80 33.38
N PHE A 478 4.23 -9.38 34.04
CA PHE A 478 5.04 -10.30 34.84
C PHE A 478 4.27 -10.82 36.06
N THR A 479 3.60 -9.95 36.80
CA THR A 479 2.75 -10.34 37.93
C THR A 479 1.64 -11.30 37.51
N ARG A 480 1.02 -11.07 36.34
CA ARG A 480 0.02 -12.00 35.79
C ARG A 480 0.64 -13.33 35.36
N ALA A 481 1.85 -13.32 34.80
CA ALA A 481 2.58 -14.52 34.44
C ALA A 481 2.96 -15.35 35.67
N GLU A 482 3.37 -14.70 36.78
CA GLU A 482 3.63 -15.36 38.06
C GLU A 482 2.37 -16.04 38.61
N GLN A 483 1.24 -15.34 38.59
CA GLN A 483 -0.05 -15.90 39.04
C GLN A 483 -0.44 -17.11 38.18
N HIS A 484 -0.33 -17.00 36.86
CA HIS A 484 -0.70 -18.09 35.95
C HIS A 484 0.21 -19.31 36.12
N ALA A 485 1.51 -19.11 36.32
CA ALA A 485 2.44 -20.20 36.60
C ALA A 485 2.12 -20.89 37.95
N GLN A 486 1.71 -20.14 38.97
CA GLN A 486 1.27 -20.69 40.26
C GLN A 486 -0.04 -21.49 40.14
N GLU A 487 -0.94 -21.10 39.24
CA GLU A 487 -2.18 -21.84 38.97
C GLU A 487 -1.93 -23.15 38.20
N LYS A 488 -0.86 -23.21 37.40
CA LYS A 488 -0.51 -24.36 36.55
C LYS A 488 0.96 -24.80 36.71
N PRO A 489 1.40 -25.18 37.93
CA PRO A 489 2.80 -25.48 38.21
C PRO A 489 3.33 -26.73 37.49
N ASP A 490 2.43 -27.64 37.10
CA ASP A 490 2.79 -28.84 36.32
C ASP A 490 3.13 -28.50 34.84
N LEU A 491 2.70 -27.33 34.35
CA LEU A 491 2.94 -26.87 32.98
C LEU A 491 4.00 -25.77 32.92
N TYR A 492 4.06 -24.92 33.95
CA TYR A 492 4.97 -23.79 34.02
C TYR A 492 5.71 -23.79 35.36
N PRO A 493 7.00 -24.15 35.37
CA PRO A 493 7.81 -24.10 36.58
C PRO A 493 7.88 -22.70 37.22
N ASP A 494 7.86 -21.65 36.40
CA ASP A 494 7.87 -20.25 36.81
C ASP A 494 7.25 -19.33 35.73
N ALA A 495 7.17 -18.03 36.05
CA ALA A 495 6.63 -17.01 35.16
C ALA A 495 7.40 -16.87 33.83
N ARG A 496 8.72 -17.09 33.87
CA ARG A 496 9.58 -17.01 32.68
C ARG A 496 9.27 -18.14 31.70
N HIS A 497 9.03 -19.36 32.18
CA HIS A 497 8.59 -20.47 31.34
C HIS A 497 7.26 -20.16 30.66
N TYR A 498 6.32 -19.55 31.39
CA TYR A 498 5.05 -19.12 30.81
C TYR A 498 5.26 -18.07 29.71
N LEU A 499 6.01 -16.99 29.97
CA LEU A 499 6.25 -15.93 28.98
C LEU A 499 6.97 -16.45 27.73
N VAL A 500 8.03 -17.24 27.89
CA VAL A 500 8.78 -17.82 26.76
C VAL A 500 7.87 -18.75 25.94
N GLN A 501 7.08 -19.60 26.60
CA GLN A 501 6.15 -20.48 25.91
C GLN A 501 5.03 -19.71 25.20
N SER A 502 4.48 -18.64 25.81
CA SER A 502 3.47 -17.80 25.16
C SER A 502 4.01 -17.07 23.92
N ILE A 503 5.29 -16.73 23.86
CA ILE A 503 5.90 -16.09 22.68
C ILE A 503 6.20 -17.10 21.58
N LEU A 504 6.79 -18.25 21.95
CA LEU A 504 7.27 -19.24 20.98
C LEU A 504 6.17 -20.20 20.51
N LEU A 505 5.19 -20.48 21.38
CA LEU A 505 4.05 -21.35 21.14
C LEU A 505 2.72 -20.66 21.56
N PRO A 506 2.33 -19.53 20.93
CA PRO A 506 1.23 -18.69 21.42
C PRO A 506 -0.16 -19.34 21.52
N ASN A 507 -0.39 -20.44 20.80
CA ASN A 507 -1.66 -21.16 20.83
C ASN A 507 -1.67 -22.34 21.81
N SER A 508 -0.56 -22.57 22.54
CA SER A 508 -0.48 -23.68 23.50
C SER A 508 -1.27 -23.42 24.79
N ASP A 509 -1.34 -22.16 25.22
CA ASP A 509 -2.16 -21.71 26.35
C ASP A 509 -2.52 -20.22 26.17
N SER A 510 -3.69 -19.96 25.60
CA SER A 510 -4.16 -18.59 25.34
C SER A 510 -4.50 -17.86 26.64
N ALA A 511 -4.04 -16.61 26.77
CA ALA A 511 -4.38 -15.76 27.91
C ALA A 511 -5.90 -15.59 28.06
N TYR A 512 -6.39 -15.62 29.30
CA TYR A 512 -7.81 -15.49 29.61
C TYR A 512 -8.41 -14.21 29.00
N GLY A 513 -9.53 -14.34 28.30
CA GLY A 513 -10.22 -13.22 27.63
C GLY A 513 -9.71 -12.87 26.24
N PHE A 514 -8.69 -13.57 25.71
CA PHE A 514 -8.14 -13.33 24.37
C PHE A 514 -8.30 -14.57 23.47
N THR A 515 -8.56 -14.33 22.18
CA THR A 515 -8.81 -15.40 21.21
C THR A 515 -7.51 -16.06 20.75
N ALA A 516 -7.46 -17.38 20.75
CA ALA A 516 -6.36 -18.14 20.17
C ALA A 516 -6.17 -17.80 18.67
N GLY A 517 -4.93 -17.79 18.21
CA GLY A 517 -4.57 -17.44 16.82
C GLY A 517 -4.36 -15.95 16.56
N ALA A 518 -4.59 -15.06 17.55
CA ALA A 518 -4.32 -13.63 17.40
C ALA A 518 -2.81 -13.30 17.38
N MET A 519 -1.99 -14.06 18.11
CA MET A 519 -0.54 -13.85 18.15
C MET A 519 0.18 -14.65 17.04
N PRO A 520 1.07 -14.03 16.24
CA PRO A 520 1.81 -14.71 15.18
C PRO A 520 2.59 -15.94 15.66
N GLN A 521 2.48 -17.06 14.94
CA GLN A 521 3.15 -18.33 15.25
C GLN A 521 4.56 -18.44 14.63
N THR A 522 5.17 -17.30 14.28
CA THR A 522 6.45 -17.26 13.54
C THR A 522 7.64 -16.94 14.43
N PHE A 523 7.43 -16.46 15.66
CA PHE A 523 8.49 -15.94 16.51
C PHE A 523 9.58 -16.97 16.85
N GLY A 524 9.24 -18.26 16.96
CA GLY A 524 10.24 -19.33 17.11
C GLY A 524 11.23 -19.42 15.94
N LYS A 525 10.82 -19.03 14.73
CA LYS A 525 11.68 -19.03 13.54
C LYS A 525 12.37 -17.69 13.29
N THR A 526 11.78 -16.59 13.76
CA THR A 526 12.20 -15.23 13.39
C THR A 526 12.95 -14.49 14.49
N LEU A 527 12.86 -14.91 15.75
CA LEU A 527 13.65 -14.36 16.84
C LEU A 527 14.90 -15.19 17.04
N ASP A 528 16.05 -14.53 17.17
CA ASP A 528 17.24 -15.13 17.74
C ASP A 528 17.16 -15.15 19.28
N LEU A 529 18.02 -15.95 19.90
CA LEU A 529 18.01 -16.19 21.34
C LEU A 529 18.32 -14.93 22.17
N GLN A 530 19.20 -14.04 21.68
CA GLN A 530 19.57 -12.81 22.37
C GLN A 530 18.41 -11.80 22.35
N THR A 531 17.76 -11.66 21.20
CA THR A 531 16.59 -10.79 21.01
C THR A 531 15.44 -11.26 21.89
N LEU A 532 15.16 -12.57 21.93
CA LEU A 532 14.15 -13.14 22.82
C LEU A 532 14.51 -12.90 24.30
N GLY A 533 15.77 -13.12 24.70
CA GLY A 533 16.21 -12.88 26.08
C GLY A 533 16.05 -11.42 26.52
N ASN A 534 16.33 -10.47 25.63
CA ASN A 534 16.09 -9.05 25.89
C ASN A 534 14.59 -8.76 26.05
N ILE A 535 13.74 -9.29 25.16
CA ILE A 535 12.27 -9.12 25.26
C ILE A 535 11.75 -9.67 26.59
N ILE A 536 12.20 -10.86 27.01
CA ILE A 536 11.83 -11.43 28.31
C ILE A 536 12.28 -10.52 29.46
N ALA A 537 13.52 -10.03 29.46
CA ALA A 537 14.00 -9.09 30.48
C ALA A 537 13.16 -7.79 30.55
N TYR A 538 12.67 -7.31 29.40
CA TYR A 538 11.71 -6.20 29.37
C TYR A 538 10.37 -6.59 30.00
N LEU A 539 9.76 -7.72 29.62
CA LEU A 539 8.48 -8.15 30.18
C LEU A 539 8.55 -8.43 31.68
N GLU A 540 9.67 -8.95 32.18
CA GLU A 540 9.92 -9.14 33.61
C GLU A 540 10.03 -7.83 34.38
N SER A 541 10.48 -6.76 33.72
CA SER A 541 10.46 -5.40 34.29
C SER A 541 9.07 -4.77 34.36
N GLN A 542 8.06 -5.41 33.77
CA GLN A 542 6.66 -4.95 33.80
C GLN A 542 5.89 -5.67 34.90
N ASP A 543 6.32 -5.48 36.16
CA ASP A 543 5.59 -5.87 37.35
C ASP A 543 4.54 -4.80 37.74
N GLN A 544 3.67 -5.14 38.70
CA GLN A 544 2.63 -4.27 39.25
C GLN A 544 2.72 -4.16 40.77
#